data_AF-A0A374VU62-F1
#
_entry.id   AF-A0A374VU62-F1
#
_cell.length_a   1.000
_cell.length_b   1.000
_cell.length_c   1.000
_cell.angle_alpha   90.00
_cell.angle_beta   90.00
_cell.angle_gamma   90.00
#
_symmetry.space_group_name_H-M   'P 1'
#
loop_
_entity.id
_entity.type
_entity.pdbx_description
1 polymer ?
#
loop_
_entity_poly.entity_id
_entity_poly.type
_entity_poly.pdbx_seq_one_letter_code
_entity_poly.pdbx_strand_id
1 'polypeptide(L)'
;MEKLISVAVMRDSDAAEIAGGTDSKILMYRAGLGIFRSFDWHGRIDIVTGSGNNAGDGYVLALLLHRHGIPCRIVRTSEKCSPDGSYFFTKCLERGIPITAEADFSGTDQIVDCLLGTGFRGELRPNLRQVVEQINQSAAAVLSVDINSGMNGDTGTGFCVQSDRTVSVGCLKYGHLLGMAQGKIRSLYNYDIGIPCKGSYLPLFTADDRTPENWDFTPENTFPQILDSFHIPAGTPAQRMQKLAEALREKICFCSASEAGEIPYTAL
;
A
#
# COMPACT_ATOMS: atom_id res chain seq x y z
N MET A 1 -2.11 3.79 -19.14
CA MET A 1 -0.67 3.60 -18.82
C MET A 1 -0.38 4.04 -17.39
N GLU A 2 0.02 3.06 -16.58
CA GLU A 2 0.30 3.18 -15.16
C GLU A 2 1.81 3.24 -14.89
N LYS A 3 2.23 3.59 -13.67
CA LYS A 3 3.64 3.81 -13.33
C LYS A 3 4.11 2.87 -12.24
N LEU A 4 5.24 2.21 -12.50
CA LEU A 4 6.00 1.46 -11.52
C LEU A 4 7.30 2.20 -11.24
N ILE A 5 7.55 2.52 -9.97
CA ILE A 5 8.64 3.41 -9.56
C ILE A 5 9.46 2.82 -8.42
N SER A 6 10.63 3.43 -8.15
CA SER A 6 11.36 3.16 -6.91
C SER A 6 10.68 3.83 -5.71
N VAL A 7 11.00 3.32 -4.52
CA VAL A 7 10.62 3.93 -3.25
C VAL A 7 11.16 5.36 -3.14
N ALA A 8 12.36 5.62 -3.65
CA ALA A 8 12.96 6.95 -3.65
C ALA A 8 12.11 7.93 -4.49
N VAL A 9 11.77 7.56 -5.72
CA VAL A 9 10.93 8.38 -6.61
C VAL A 9 9.57 8.66 -5.97
N MET A 10 8.95 7.69 -5.28
CA MET A 10 7.68 7.94 -4.59
C MET A 10 7.84 9.00 -3.49
N ARG A 11 8.88 8.89 -2.66
CA ARG A 11 9.14 9.85 -1.57
C ARG A 11 9.44 11.25 -2.11
N ASP A 12 10.23 11.33 -3.17
CA ASP A 12 10.57 12.61 -3.80
C ASP A 12 9.34 13.25 -4.46
N SER A 13 8.47 12.43 -5.06
CA SER A 13 7.19 12.89 -5.64
C SER A 13 6.23 13.41 -4.57
N ASP A 14 6.08 12.70 -3.45
CA ASP A 14 5.27 13.11 -2.31
C ASP A 14 5.79 14.42 -1.70
N ALA A 15 7.09 14.51 -1.44
CA ALA A 15 7.73 15.72 -0.92
C ALA A 15 7.56 16.92 -1.87
N ALA A 16 7.68 16.69 -3.20
CA ALA A 16 7.48 17.73 -4.20
C ALA A 16 6.03 18.21 -4.27
N GLU A 17 5.06 17.30 -4.12
CA GLU A 17 3.63 17.65 -4.08
C GLU A 17 3.30 18.51 -2.85
N ILE A 18 3.81 18.12 -1.68
CA ILE A 18 3.65 18.90 -0.44
C ILE A 18 4.33 20.26 -0.56
N ALA A 19 5.55 20.32 -1.10
CA ALA A 19 6.26 21.57 -1.34
C ALA A 19 5.55 22.47 -2.36
N GLY A 20 4.74 21.89 -3.25
CA GLY A 20 3.87 22.58 -4.20
C GLY A 20 2.63 23.23 -3.57
N GLY A 21 2.38 22.98 -2.27
CA GLY A 21 1.30 23.61 -1.50
C GLY A 21 0.15 22.67 -1.11
N THR A 22 0.19 21.40 -1.50
CA THR A 22 -0.80 20.42 -1.07
C THR A 22 -0.59 20.07 0.40
N ASP A 23 -1.64 20.20 1.23
CA ASP A 23 -1.58 19.77 2.63
C ASP A 23 -1.40 18.25 2.68
N SER A 24 -0.34 17.77 3.34
CA SER A 24 0.00 16.35 3.48
C SER A 24 -1.12 15.51 4.12
N LYS A 25 -1.96 16.11 4.97
CA LYS A 25 -3.15 15.45 5.54
C LYS A 25 -4.21 15.13 4.49
N ILE A 26 -4.29 15.89 3.39
CA ILE A 26 -5.17 15.58 2.26
C ILE A 26 -4.68 14.29 1.58
N LEU A 27 -3.38 14.15 1.36
CA LEU A 27 -2.79 12.96 0.75
C LEU A 27 -3.02 11.72 1.63
N MET A 28 -2.78 11.82 2.94
CA MET A 28 -3.07 10.76 3.91
C MET A 28 -4.58 10.43 3.97
N TYR A 29 -5.46 11.43 3.91
CA TYR A 29 -6.90 11.21 3.85
C TYR A 29 -7.30 10.42 2.60
N ARG A 30 -6.77 10.78 1.43
CA ARG A 30 -7.03 10.09 0.17
C ARG A 30 -6.50 8.65 0.19
N ALA A 31 -5.35 8.41 0.81
CA ALA A 31 -4.82 7.08 1.04
C ALA A 31 -5.79 6.23 1.89
N GLY A 32 -6.20 6.74 3.04
CA GLY A 32 -7.22 6.11 3.90
C GLY A 32 -8.55 5.84 3.19
N LEU A 33 -9.01 6.78 2.37
CA LEU A 33 -10.23 6.61 1.56
C LEU A 33 -10.07 5.51 0.51
N GLY A 34 -8.90 5.43 -0.14
CA GLY A 34 -8.58 4.36 -1.07
C GLY A 34 -8.59 2.99 -0.39
N ILE A 35 -7.97 2.89 0.78
CA ILE A 35 -7.98 1.66 1.60
C ILE A 35 -9.42 1.29 1.97
N PHE A 36 -10.22 2.24 2.46
CA PHE A 36 -11.62 2.00 2.81
C PHE A 36 -12.45 1.48 1.62
N ARG A 37 -12.23 2.00 0.41
CA ARG A 37 -12.92 1.55 -0.81
C ARG A 37 -12.40 0.23 -1.37
N SER A 38 -11.23 -0.21 -0.93
CA SER A 38 -10.55 -1.37 -1.49
C SER A 38 -10.98 -2.71 -0.90
N PHE A 39 -11.82 -2.73 0.12
CA PHE A 39 -12.14 -3.94 0.85
C PHE A 39 -13.60 -3.96 1.29
N ASP A 40 -14.18 -5.15 1.38
CA ASP A 40 -15.52 -5.35 1.93
C ASP A 40 -15.40 -5.56 3.44
N TRP A 41 -15.69 -4.50 4.21
CA TRP A 41 -15.43 -4.47 5.64
C TRP A 41 -16.54 -5.14 6.43
N HIS A 42 -16.18 -6.15 7.23
CA HIS A 42 -17.15 -6.91 8.01
C HIS A 42 -16.54 -7.55 9.26
N GLY A 43 -17.39 -7.92 10.22
CA GLY A 43 -16.96 -8.66 11.40
C GLY A 43 -16.04 -7.86 12.31
N ARG A 44 -15.12 -8.54 12.98
CA ARG A 44 -14.11 -7.95 13.85
C ARG A 44 -12.87 -7.55 13.05
N ILE A 45 -12.61 -6.25 13.01
CA ILE A 45 -11.50 -5.65 12.26
C ILE A 45 -10.43 -5.14 13.22
N ASP A 46 -9.19 -5.60 13.04
CA ASP A 46 -8.01 -5.08 13.72
C ASP A 46 -7.11 -4.30 12.76
N ILE A 47 -6.85 -3.04 13.06
CA ILE A 47 -5.92 -2.19 12.30
C ILE A 47 -4.60 -2.11 13.07
N VAL A 48 -3.57 -2.75 12.55
CA VAL A 48 -2.27 -2.89 13.21
C VAL A 48 -1.34 -1.78 12.75
N THR A 49 -1.01 -0.86 13.65
CA THR A 49 -0.34 0.40 13.29
C THR A 49 1.06 0.51 13.89
N GLY A 50 2.02 0.93 13.07
CA GLY A 50 3.37 1.30 13.51
C GLY A 50 3.48 2.77 13.91
N SER A 51 4.62 3.40 13.60
CA SER A 51 4.91 4.79 14.00
C SER A 51 5.00 5.81 12.85
N GLY A 52 4.97 5.36 11.60
CA GLY A 52 5.17 6.20 10.41
C GLY A 52 3.86 6.65 9.75
N ASN A 53 3.96 7.19 8.53
CA ASN A 53 2.79 7.62 7.76
C ASN A 53 1.82 6.47 7.43
N ASN A 54 2.31 5.24 7.26
CA ASN A 54 1.42 4.08 7.05
C ASN A 54 0.45 3.86 8.23
N ALA A 55 0.89 4.17 9.47
CA ALA A 55 0.00 4.16 10.63
C ALA A 55 -1.06 5.27 10.54
N GLY A 56 -0.68 6.43 10.00
CA GLY A 56 -1.60 7.53 9.71
C GLY A 56 -2.72 7.13 8.75
N ASP A 57 -2.39 6.43 7.67
CA ASP A 57 -3.37 5.89 6.73
C ASP A 57 -4.35 4.92 7.44
N GLY A 58 -3.83 4.09 8.34
CA GLY A 58 -4.64 3.22 9.21
C GLY A 58 -5.56 3.97 10.17
N TYR A 59 -5.12 5.11 10.72
CA TYR A 59 -5.98 5.95 11.57
C TYR A 59 -7.10 6.61 10.76
N VAL A 60 -6.83 7.05 9.52
CA VAL A 60 -7.87 7.53 8.61
C VAL A 60 -8.89 6.42 8.32
N LEU A 61 -8.42 5.20 8.03
CA LEU A 61 -9.30 4.05 7.83
C LEU A 61 -10.20 3.81 9.06
N ALA A 62 -9.64 3.84 10.27
CA ALA A 62 -10.41 3.66 11.50
C ALA A 62 -11.54 4.69 11.64
N LEU A 63 -11.25 5.96 11.32
CA LEU A 63 -12.25 7.04 11.33
C LEU A 63 -13.34 6.84 10.29
N LEU A 64 -12.98 6.39 9.09
CA LEU A 64 -13.94 6.08 8.02
C LEU A 64 -14.84 4.90 8.41
N LEU A 65 -14.28 3.80 8.93
CA LEU A 65 -15.06 2.66 9.43
C LEU A 65 -16.04 3.10 10.52
N HIS A 66 -15.55 3.84 11.52
CA HIS A 66 -16.38 4.36 12.60
C HIS A 66 -17.53 5.23 12.09
N ARG A 67 -17.26 6.13 11.14
CA ARG A 67 -18.27 6.99 10.51
C ARG A 67 -19.37 6.18 9.80
N HIS A 68 -19.02 5.03 9.23
CA HIS A 68 -19.95 4.11 8.58
C HIS A 68 -20.59 3.10 9.53
N GLY A 69 -20.39 3.23 10.85
CA GLY A 69 -20.96 2.33 11.86
C GLY A 69 -20.31 0.95 11.88
N ILE A 70 -19.13 0.81 11.29
CA ILE A 70 -18.37 -0.45 11.23
C ILE A 70 -17.37 -0.45 12.39
N PRO A 71 -17.51 -1.35 13.37
CA PRO A 71 -16.62 -1.37 14.53
C PRO A 71 -15.24 -1.90 14.13
N CYS A 72 -14.19 -1.21 14.59
CA CYS A 72 -12.81 -1.64 14.45
C CYS A 72 -12.04 -1.38 15.75
N ARG A 73 -10.91 -2.06 15.91
CA ARG A 73 -9.95 -1.84 16.99
C ARG A 73 -8.58 -1.51 16.40
N ILE A 74 -7.89 -0.54 16.99
CA ILE A 74 -6.52 -0.19 16.63
C ILE A 74 -5.56 -0.95 17.54
N VAL A 75 -4.63 -1.71 16.96
CA VAL A 75 -3.55 -2.40 17.66
C VAL A 75 -2.25 -1.62 17.42
N ARG A 76 -1.82 -0.82 18.40
CA ARG A 76 -0.64 0.05 18.27
C ARG A 76 0.63 -0.65 18.75
N THR A 77 1.62 -0.79 17.87
CA THR A 77 2.94 -1.36 18.23
C THR A 77 3.97 -0.28 18.59
N SER A 78 3.58 0.99 18.58
CA SER A 78 4.41 2.12 18.99
C SER A 78 3.56 3.26 19.54
N GLU A 79 4.09 3.96 20.54
CA GLU A 79 3.50 5.20 21.04
C GLU A 79 3.79 6.40 20.14
N LYS A 80 4.81 6.30 19.28
CA LYS A 80 5.21 7.35 18.34
C LYS A 80 4.23 7.42 17.18
N CYS A 81 3.98 8.63 16.69
CA CYS A 81 3.24 8.89 15.46
C CYS A 81 4.06 9.84 14.58
N SER A 82 3.86 9.75 13.26
CA SER A 82 4.27 10.83 12.36
C SER A 82 3.43 12.09 12.62
N PRO A 83 3.86 13.28 12.16
CA PRO A 83 3.09 14.51 12.36
C PRO A 83 1.63 14.40 11.89
N ASP A 84 1.41 13.94 10.67
CA ASP A 84 0.06 13.76 10.12
C ASP A 84 -0.68 12.60 10.78
N GLY A 85 0.01 11.49 11.06
CA GLY A 85 -0.58 10.36 11.79
C GLY A 85 -1.06 10.76 13.19
N SER A 86 -0.35 11.67 13.86
CA SER A 86 -0.76 12.19 15.17
C SER A 86 -2.08 12.95 15.10
N TYR A 87 -2.33 13.71 14.03
CA TYR A 87 -3.60 14.41 13.83
C TYR A 87 -4.78 13.44 13.79
N PHE A 88 -4.70 12.41 12.93
CA PHE A 88 -5.79 11.43 12.81
C PHE A 88 -5.88 10.49 14.00
N PHE A 89 -4.76 10.20 14.68
CA PHE A 89 -4.79 9.44 15.92
C PHE A 89 -5.56 10.19 17.03
N THR A 90 -5.34 11.50 17.19
CA THR A 90 -6.12 12.32 18.12
C THR A 90 -7.62 12.26 17.79
N LYS A 91 -8.00 12.28 16.51
CA LYS A 91 -9.39 12.11 16.10
C LYS A 91 -9.96 10.74 16.47
N CYS A 92 -9.16 9.67 16.36
CA CYS A 92 -9.59 8.33 16.79
C CYS A 92 -9.90 8.31 18.30
N LEU A 93 -9.08 8.98 19.11
CA LEU A 93 -9.29 9.13 20.55
C LEU A 93 -10.57 9.92 20.85
N GLU A 94 -10.78 11.06 20.18
CA GLU A 94 -11.98 11.89 20.33
C GLU A 94 -13.27 11.13 20.02
N ARG A 95 -13.22 10.16 19.10
CA ARG A 95 -14.35 9.30 18.71
C ARG A 95 -14.49 8.03 19.53
N GLY A 96 -13.60 7.81 20.50
CA GLY A 96 -13.63 6.63 21.36
C GLY A 96 -13.40 5.32 20.61
N ILE A 97 -12.63 5.34 19.50
CA ILE A 97 -12.26 4.11 18.79
C ILE A 97 -11.38 3.26 19.71
N PRO A 98 -11.71 1.98 19.94
CA PRO A 98 -10.91 1.11 20.82
C PRO A 98 -9.46 1.00 20.38
N ILE A 99 -8.53 1.16 21.32
CA ILE A 99 -7.08 1.07 21.10
C ILE A 99 -6.48 0.10 22.12
N THR A 100 -5.59 -0.77 21.65
CA THR A 100 -4.79 -1.67 22.50
C THR A 100 -3.35 -1.72 22.01
N ALA A 101 -2.43 -2.09 22.90
CA ALA A 101 -1.05 -2.45 22.55
C ALA A 101 -0.87 -3.97 22.38
N GLU A 102 -1.88 -4.76 22.75
CA GLU A 102 -1.83 -6.21 22.74
C GLU A 102 -2.17 -6.77 21.35
N ALA A 103 -1.20 -7.45 20.74
CA ALA A 103 -1.39 -8.19 19.49
C ALA A 103 -2.00 -9.57 19.79
N ASP A 104 -3.31 -9.59 19.98
CA ASP A 104 -4.15 -10.80 20.00
C ASP A 104 -5.23 -10.70 18.93
N PHE A 105 -5.10 -11.57 17.92
CA PHE A 105 -5.98 -11.64 16.75
C PHE A 105 -6.97 -12.81 16.84
N SER A 106 -7.15 -13.41 18.02
CA SER A 106 -8.10 -14.50 18.23
C SER A 106 -9.53 -14.02 17.96
N GLY A 107 -10.19 -14.67 16.99
CA GLY A 107 -11.54 -14.31 16.56
C GLY A 107 -11.62 -13.00 15.76
N THR A 108 -10.50 -12.51 15.23
CA THR A 108 -10.47 -11.40 14.28
C THR A 108 -10.80 -11.92 12.88
N ASP A 109 -11.73 -11.26 12.20
CA ASP A 109 -12.15 -11.62 10.84
C ASP A 109 -11.27 -10.96 9.79
N GLN A 110 -10.81 -9.73 10.06
CA GLN A 110 -10.00 -8.94 9.14
C GLN A 110 -8.87 -8.21 9.87
N ILE A 111 -7.66 -8.29 9.32
CA ILE A 111 -6.47 -7.58 9.82
C ILE A 111 -5.98 -6.61 8.75
N VAL A 112 -5.71 -5.38 9.16
CA VAL A 112 -5.11 -4.35 8.30
C VAL A 112 -3.68 -4.07 8.78
N ASP A 113 -2.71 -4.43 7.95
CA ASP A 113 -1.29 -4.20 8.15
C ASP A 113 -0.92 -2.76 7.72
N CYS A 114 -0.83 -1.89 8.73
CA CYS A 114 -0.36 -0.50 8.66
C CYS A 114 0.94 -0.31 9.49
N LEU A 115 1.73 -1.37 9.66
CA LEU A 115 2.93 -1.35 10.51
C LEU A 115 4.08 -0.54 9.90
N LEU A 116 4.39 -0.84 8.64
CA LEU A 116 5.55 -0.32 7.91
C LEU A 116 5.17 -0.10 6.45
N GLY A 117 5.74 0.91 5.80
CA GLY A 117 5.53 1.14 4.36
C GLY A 117 6.86 1.39 3.66
N THR A 118 6.84 2.28 2.67
CA THR A 118 8.05 2.75 1.95
C THR A 118 9.22 3.15 2.85
N GLY A 119 8.99 3.53 4.11
CA GLY A 119 9.96 3.81 5.17
C GLY A 119 10.96 2.69 5.49
N PHE A 120 10.55 1.43 5.38
CA PHE A 120 11.27 0.30 5.95
C PHE A 120 12.57 -0.05 5.21
N ARG A 121 13.61 -0.44 5.95
CA ARG A 121 14.91 -0.88 5.44
C ARG A 121 15.46 -2.00 6.33
N GLY A 122 16.12 -2.98 5.72
CA GLY A 122 16.83 -4.04 6.44
C GLY A 122 15.90 -5.13 6.97
N GLU A 123 16.14 -5.57 8.21
CA GLU A 123 15.41 -6.65 8.86
C GLU A 123 14.39 -6.13 9.88
N LEU A 124 13.32 -6.90 10.09
CA LEU A 124 12.36 -6.60 11.15
C LEU A 124 13.03 -6.69 12.51
N ARG A 125 12.78 -5.67 13.35
CA ARG A 125 13.10 -5.76 14.78
C ARG A 125 12.34 -6.93 15.41
N PRO A 126 12.90 -7.61 16.42
CA PRO A 126 12.29 -8.81 17.00
C PRO A 126 10.81 -8.65 17.39
N ASN A 127 10.45 -7.52 18.00
CA ASN A 127 9.07 -7.22 18.39
C ASN A 127 8.13 -7.10 17.18
N LEU A 128 8.55 -6.46 16.09
CA LEU A 128 7.75 -6.36 14.87
C LEU A 128 7.70 -7.70 14.13
N ARG A 129 8.78 -8.47 14.16
CA ARG A 129 8.82 -9.82 13.59
C ARG A 129 7.77 -10.72 14.22
N GLN A 130 7.64 -10.69 15.55
CA GLN A 130 6.63 -11.45 16.28
C GLN A 130 5.21 -11.05 15.86
N VAL A 131 4.92 -9.75 15.72
CA VAL A 131 3.61 -9.28 15.25
C VAL A 131 3.33 -9.78 13.83
N VAL A 132 4.31 -9.71 12.92
CA VAL A 132 4.18 -10.23 11.56
C VAL A 132 3.94 -11.75 11.55
N GLU A 133 4.60 -12.50 12.43
CA GLU A 133 4.36 -13.94 12.61
C GLU A 133 2.91 -14.22 13.07
N GLN A 134 2.41 -13.45 14.05
CA GLN A 134 1.03 -13.59 14.54
C GLN A 134 0.00 -13.25 13.45
N ILE A 135 0.21 -12.20 12.67
CA ILE A 135 -0.66 -11.85 11.52
C ILE A 135 -0.69 -13.04 10.53
N ASN A 136 0.49 -13.54 10.16
CA ASN A 136 0.64 -14.63 9.19
C ASN A 136 0.08 -15.97 9.67
N GLN A 137 -0.07 -16.18 10.97
CA GLN A 137 -0.65 -17.37 11.58
C GLN A 137 -2.15 -17.24 11.87
N SER A 138 -2.71 -16.04 11.74
CA SER A 138 -4.13 -15.81 11.95
C SER A 138 -4.98 -16.45 10.86
N ALA A 139 -6.24 -16.72 11.17
CA ALA A 139 -7.24 -17.16 10.19
C ALA A 139 -7.97 -15.97 9.52
N ALA A 140 -7.60 -14.73 9.87
CA ALA A 140 -8.23 -13.51 9.38
C ALA A 140 -7.88 -13.27 7.90
N ALA A 141 -8.75 -12.54 7.20
CA ALA A 141 -8.39 -11.96 5.92
C ALA A 141 -7.40 -10.80 6.15
N VAL A 142 -6.28 -10.78 5.44
CA VAL A 142 -5.19 -9.81 5.67
C VAL A 142 -5.09 -8.81 4.52
N LEU A 143 -5.21 -7.52 4.86
CA LEU A 143 -4.99 -6.40 3.96
C LEU A 143 -3.68 -5.69 4.33
N SER A 144 -2.70 -5.59 3.43
CA SER A 144 -1.51 -4.75 3.64
C SER A 144 -1.66 -3.38 2.98
N VAL A 145 -1.23 -2.33 3.67
CA VAL A 145 -1.28 -0.95 3.16
C VAL A 145 0.09 -0.49 2.70
N ASP A 146 0.12 0.15 1.55
CA ASP A 146 1.28 0.62 0.78
C ASP A 146 2.19 -0.51 0.30
N ILE A 147 2.86 -1.19 1.23
CA ILE A 147 3.77 -2.33 1.02
C ILE A 147 3.59 -3.28 2.21
N ASN A 148 3.54 -4.59 1.98
CA ASN A 148 3.50 -5.59 3.05
C ASN A 148 4.62 -5.38 4.06
N SER A 149 4.29 -5.20 5.32
CA SER A 149 5.27 -4.84 6.34
C SER A 149 6.37 -5.88 6.47
N GLY A 150 7.63 -5.43 6.37
CA GLY A 150 8.82 -6.28 6.33
C GLY A 150 9.34 -6.59 4.92
N MET A 151 8.62 -6.19 3.87
CA MET A 151 9.08 -6.28 2.48
C MET A 151 9.86 -5.02 2.08
N ASN A 152 10.97 -5.20 1.37
CA ASN A 152 11.68 -4.12 0.72
C ASN A 152 10.91 -3.66 -0.52
N GLY A 153 10.51 -2.38 -0.54
CA GLY A 153 9.72 -1.79 -1.62
C GLY A 153 10.40 -1.69 -2.99
N ASP A 154 11.73 -1.84 -3.07
CA ASP A 154 12.46 -1.80 -4.34
C ASP A 154 12.79 -3.19 -4.88
N THR A 155 12.95 -4.19 -4.01
CA THR A 155 13.41 -5.54 -4.40
C THR A 155 12.36 -6.63 -4.24
N GLY A 156 11.30 -6.37 -3.46
CA GLY A 156 10.26 -7.36 -3.17
C GLY A 156 10.75 -8.53 -2.31
N THR A 157 11.82 -8.32 -1.53
CA THR A 157 12.44 -9.34 -0.66
C THR A 157 12.28 -8.97 0.82
N GLY A 158 12.33 -9.96 1.70
CA GLY A 158 12.29 -9.78 3.16
C GLY A 158 11.32 -10.72 3.85
N PHE A 159 11.43 -10.86 5.17
CA PHE A 159 10.42 -11.55 5.96
C PHE A 159 9.27 -10.57 6.23
N CYS A 160 8.10 -10.82 5.65
CA CYS A 160 7.00 -9.87 5.62
C CYS A 160 5.62 -10.50 5.89
N VAL A 161 4.64 -9.62 6.07
CA VAL A 161 3.21 -9.98 6.08
C VAL A 161 2.81 -10.63 4.76
N GLN A 162 1.99 -11.68 4.84
CA GLN A 162 1.33 -12.33 3.71
C GLN A 162 -0.11 -11.80 3.65
N SER A 163 -0.51 -11.25 2.51
CA SER A 163 -1.78 -10.56 2.38
C SER A 163 -2.68 -11.19 1.32
N ASP A 164 -3.97 -11.24 1.64
CA ASP A 164 -5.03 -11.51 0.67
C ASP A 164 -5.17 -10.37 -0.34
N ARG A 165 -4.91 -9.15 0.12
CA ARG A 165 -4.88 -7.95 -0.70
C ARG A 165 -3.82 -6.98 -0.22
N THR A 166 -3.13 -6.34 -1.15
CA THR A 166 -2.27 -5.19 -0.86
C THR A 166 -2.79 -3.97 -1.58
N VAL A 167 -2.86 -2.84 -0.87
CA VAL A 167 -3.30 -1.56 -1.41
C VAL A 167 -2.09 -0.65 -1.50
N SER A 168 -1.49 -0.54 -2.68
CA SER A 168 -0.42 0.43 -2.90
C SER A 168 -1.01 1.84 -3.01
N VAL A 169 -0.32 2.81 -2.39
CA VAL A 169 -0.76 4.20 -2.32
C VAL A 169 0.10 5.07 -3.24
N GLY A 170 -0.55 5.86 -4.09
CA GLY A 170 0.08 6.68 -5.11
C GLY A 170 0.43 5.86 -6.35
N CYS A 171 1.68 5.40 -6.42
CA CYS A 171 2.16 4.56 -7.51
C CYS A 171 2.60 3.18 -6.98
N LEU A 172 2.64 2.21 -7.88
CA LEU A 172 3.25 0.92 -7.60
C LEU A 172 4.76 1.09 -7.41
N LYS A 173 5.30 0.39 -6.41
CA LYS A 173 6.74 0.27 -6.18
C LYS A 173 7.30 -1.01 -6.82
N TYR A 174 8.56 -1.01 -7.28
CA TYR A 174 9.19 -2.18 -7.92
C TYR A 174 9.02 -3.49 -7.14
N GLY A 175 9.14 -3.43 -5.81
CA GLY A 175 9.02 -4.58 -4.93
C GLY A 175 7.65 -5.25 -4.95
N HIS A 176 6.60 -4.64 -5.50
CA HIS A 176 5.31 -5.33 -5.71
C HIS A 176 5.35 -6.37 -6.82
N LEU A 177 6.27 -6.23 -7.77
CA LEU A 177 6.38 -7.10 -8.95
C LEU A 177 7.67 -7.93 -8.98
N LEU A 178 8.54 -7.75 -7.99
CA LEU A 178 9.84 -8.38 -7.89
C LEU A 178 9.91 -9.38 -6.72
N GLY A 179 10.97 -10.20 -6.76
CA GLY A 179 11.34 -11.06 -5.65
C GLY A 179 10.24 -12.06 -5.28
N MET A 180 9.82 -12.02 -4.02
CA MET A 180 8.83 -12.95 -3.47
C MET A 180 7.41 -12.38 -3.47
N ALA A 181 7.17 -11.19 -4.04
CA ALA A 181 5.89 -10.51 -3.94
C ALA A 181 4.71 -11.34 -4.47
N GLN A 182 4.88 -12.06 -5.59
CA GLN A 182 3.82 -12.94 -6.13
C GLN A 182 3.40 -14.06 -5.16
N GLY A 183 4.30 -14.50 -4.27
CA GLY A 183 4.01 -15.51 -3.25
C GLY A 183 3.53 -14.92 -1.92
N LYS A 184 3.40 -13.59 -1.82
CA LYS A 184 3.04 -12.88 -0.58
C LYS A 184 1.83 -11.96 -0.74
N ILE A 185 1.53 -11.55 -1.97
CA ILE A 185 0.42 -10.68 -2.33
C ILE A 185 -0.51 -11.49 -3.23
N ARG A 186 -1.69 -11.84 -2.72
CA ARG A 186 -2.69 -12.58 -3.51
C ARG A 186 -3.39 -11.69 -4.54
N SER A 187 -3.72 -10.45 -4.17
CA SER A 187 -4.29 -9.45 -5.08
C SER A 187 -3.72 -8.06 -4.79
N LEU A 188 -3.51 -7.24 -5.82
CA LEU A 188 -2.89 -5.92 -5.68
C LEU A 188 -3.82 -4.83 -6.21
N TYR A 189 -4.02 -3.77 -5.43
CA TYR A 189 -4.79 -2.60 -5.81
C TYR A 189 -3.87 -1.39 -5.73
N ASN A 190 -3.76 -0.60 -6.79
CA ASN A 190 -3.08 0.68 -6.74
C ASN A 190 -4.12 1.80 -6.67
N TYR A 191 -4.01 2.65 -5.66
CA TYR A 191 -4.85 3.85 -5.54
C TYR A 191 -4.03 5.09 -5.82
N ASP A 192 -4.35 5.78 -6.92
CA ASP A 192 -3.88 7.13 -7.15
C ASP A 192 -4.50 8.10 -6.11
N ILE A 193 -3.64 8.82 -5.39
CA ILE A 193 -4.04 9.82 -4.38
C ILE A 193 -3.75 11.25 -4.83
N GLY A 194 -3.41 11.44 -6.10
CA GLY A 194 -3.16 12.74 -6.71
C GLY A 194 -1.73 13.21 -6.53
N ILE A 195 -0.76 12.30 -6.41
CA ILE A 195 0.68 12.64 -6.37
C ILE A 195 1.27 12.46 -7.76
N PRO A 196 1.70 13.53 -8.44
CA PRO A 196 2.37 13.42 -9.73
C PRO A 196 3.75 12.78 -9.57
N CYS A 197 4.04 11.73 -10.34
CA CYS A 197 5.37 11.13 -10.39
C CYS A 197 6.42 12.13 -10.89
N LYS A 198 7.44 12.42 -10.06
CA LYS A 198 8.60 13.25 -10.34
C LYS A 198 9.86 12.38 -10.38
N GLY A 199 10.13 11.75 -11.53
CA GLY A 199 11.30 10.90 -11.70
C GLY A 199 11.11 9.86 -12.79
N SER A 200 12.09 8.96 -12.90
CA SER A 200 12.01 7.80 -13.79
C SER A 200 10.95 6.82 -13.31
N TYR A 201 10.29 6.18 -14.26
CA TYR A 201 9.31 5.13 -14.01
C TYR A 201 9.35 4.11 -15.13
N LEU A 202 9.07 2.86 -14.79
CA LEU A 202 8.71 1.85 -15.76
C LEU A 202 7.20 1.99 -16.06
N PRO A 203 6.80 2.23 -17.31
CA PRO A 203 5.39 2.25 -17.65
C PRO A 203 4.82 0.83 -17.65
N LEU A 204 3.65 0.69 -17.03
CA LEU A 204 2.85 -0.51 -17.07
C LEU A 204 1.63 -0.26 -17.95
N PHE A 205 1.51 -1.05 -19.00
CA PHE A 205 0.32 -1.05 -19.83
C PHE A 205 -0.74 -1.92 -19.17
N THR A 206 -1.95 -1.41 -19.07
CA THR A 206 -3.10 -2.23 -18.70
C THR A 206 -3.63 -2.92 -19.96
N ALA A 207 -4.47 -3.95 -19.81
CA ALA A 207 -4.96 -4.72 -20.95
C ALA A 207 -5.78 -3.90 -21.96
N ASP A 208 -6.26 -2.72 -21.56
CA ASP A 208 -7.01 -1.82 -22.44
C ASP A 208 -6.08 -0.80 -23.14
N ASP A 209 -4.82 -0.69 -22.73
CA ASP A 209 -3.83 0.16 -23.38
C ASP A 209 -3.29 -0.52 -24.65
N ARG A 210 -3.09 0.24 -25.73
CA ARG A 210 -2.31 -0.23 -26.89
C ARG A 210 -0.82 -0.11 -26.56
N THR A 211 -0.10 -1.24 -26.60
CA THR A 211 1.36 -1.23 -26.57
C THR A 211 1.89 -0.57 -27.86
N PRO A 212 2.79 0.44 -27.79
CA PRO A 212 3.30 1.08 -28.99
C PRO A 212 4.15 0.12 -29.85
N GLU A 213 4.06 0.26 -31.17
CA GLU A 213 4.83 -0.56 -32.13
C GLU A 213 6.34 -0.29 -32.05
N ASN A 214 6.72 0.96 -31.76
CA ASN A 214 8.10 1.39 -31.53
C ASN A 214 8.22 1.96 -30.12
N TRP A 215 9.22 1.49 -29.40
CA TRP A 215 9.40 1.77 -27.98
C TRP A 215 10.82 2.29 -27.72
N ASP A 216 10.97 3.61 -27.58
CA ASP A 216 12.24 4.28 -27.29
C ASP A 216 12.40 4.55 -25.78
N PHE A 217 12.41 3.47 -25.01
CA PHE A 217 12.66 3.51 -23.58
C PHE A 217 13.83 2.59 -23.26
N THR A 218 14.82 3.15 -22.58
CA THR A 218 15.91 2.37 -21.99
C THR A 218 15.42 1.79 -20.67
N PRO A 219 15.24 0.46 -20.56
CA PRO A 219 14.72 -0.12 -19.35
C PRO A 219 15.67 0.08 -18.18
N GLU A 220 15.12 0.44 -17.02
CA GLU A 220 15.87 0.35 -15.78
C GLU A 220 16.35 -1.10 -15.57
N ASN A 221 17.44 -1.27 -14.81
CA ASN A 221 18.03 -2.58 -14.51
C ASN A 221 17.04 -3.57 -13.86
N THR A 222 15.95 -3.07 -13.29
CA THR A 222 14.84 -3.84 -12.70
C THR A 222 13.94 -4.50 -13.74
N PHE A 223 13.89 -3.99 -14.98
CA PHE A 223 12.95 -4.48 -15.98
C PHE A 223 13.18 -5.94 -16.40
N PRO A 224 14.41 -6.42 -16.68
CA PRO A 224 14.65 -7.83 -16.92
C PRO A 224 14.21 -8.72 -15.74
N GLN A 225 14.44 -8.27 -14.50
CA GLN A 225 14.09 -9.02 -13.29
C GLN A 225 12.57 -9.15 -13.10
N ILE A 226 11.80 -8.13 -13.49
CA ILE A 226 10.32 -8.20 -13.50
C ILE A 226 9.87 -9.25 -14.49
N LEU A 227 10.40 -9.24 -15.71
CA LEU A 227 10.03 -10.22 -16.74
C LEU A 227 10.35 -11.65 -16.31
N ASP A 228 11.50 -11.86 -15.66
CA ASP A 228 11.89 -13.16 -15.12
C ASP A 228 10.97 -13.62 -13.98
N SER A 229 10.56 -12.68 -13.12
CA SER A 229 9.62 -12.96 -12.01
C SER A 229 8.25 -13.43 -12.50
N PHE A 230 7.82 -12.97 -13.69
CA PHE A 230 6.58 -13.41 -14.34
C PHE A 230 6.79 -14.52 -15.38
N HIS A 231 7.99 -15.10 -15.46
CA HIS A 231 8.36 -16.13 -16.43
C HIS A 231 8.06 -15.73 -17.89
N ILE A 232 8.22 -14.45 -18.22
CA ILE A 232 7.94 -13.92 -19.55
C ILE A 232 9.07 -14.35 -20.50
N PRO A 233 8.77 -15.11 -21.57
CA PRO A 233 9.80 -15.63 -22.47
C PRO A 233 10.50 -14.51 -23.26
N ALA A 234 11.64 -14.85 -23.85
CA ALA A 234 12.35 -13.96 -24.76
C ALA A 234 11.47 -13.54 -25.96
N GLY A 235 11.71 -12.35 -26.48
CA GLY A 235 10.94 -11.73 -27.56
C GLY A 235 11.33 -10.27 -27.73
N THR A 236 10.64 -9.56 -28.63
CA THR A 236 10.84 -8.11 -28.74
C THR A 236 10.36 -7.40 -27.46
N PRO A 237 10.91 -6.22 -27.10
CA PRO A 237 10.45 -5.47 -25.94
C PRO A 237 8.93 -5.28 -25.91
N ALA A 238 8.31 -4.94 -27.04
CA ALA A 238 6.86 -4.78 -27.16
C ALA A 238 6.10 -6.09 -26.84
N GLN A 239 6.53 -7.23 -27.38
CA GLN A 239 5.92 -8.53 -27.08
C GLN A 239 6.02 -8.90 -25.60
N ARG A 240 7.17 -8.63 -24.98
CA ARG A 240 7.39 -8.92 -23.55
C ARG A 240 6.54 -8.02 -22.65
N MET A 241 6.40 -6.74 -23.01
CA MET A 241 5.52 -5.79 -22.32
C MET A 241 4.05 -6.21 -22.41
N GLN A 242 3.60 -6.64 -23.58
CA GLN A 242 2.22 -7.12 -23.77
C GLN A 242 1.94 -8.35 -22.90
N LYS A 243 2.84 -9.32 -22.87
CA LYS A 243 2.70 -10.51 -22.01
C LYS A 243 2.73 -10.17 -20.52
N LEU A 244 3.56 -9.20 -20.13
CA LEU A 244 3.56 -8.69 -18.76
C LEU A 244 2.20 -8.04 -18.44
N ALA A 245 1.69 -7.16 -19.29
CA ALA A 245 0.37 -6.53 -19.13
C ALA A 245 -0.75 -7.56 -18.96
N GLU A 246 -0.76 -8.61 -19.79
CA GLU A 246 -1.69 -9.73 -19.69
C GLU A 246 -1.57 -10.48 -18.36
N ALA A 247 -0.34 -10.78 -17.91
CA ALA A 247 -0.09 -11.46 -16.64
C ALA A 247 -0.51 -10.63 -15.41
N LEU A 248 -0.50 -9.29 -15.54
CA LEU A 248 -0.92 -8.36 -14.49
C LEU A 248 -2.44 -8.12 -14.51
N ARG A 249 -3.13 -8.34 -15.64
CA ARG A 249 -4.55 -8.01 -15.84
C ARG A 249 -5.48 -8.57 -14.77
N GLU A 250 -5.27 -9.83 -14.38
CA GLU A 250 -6.13 -10.50 -13.38
C GLU A 250 -5.66 -10.28 -11.94
N LYS A 251 -4.44 -9.75 -11.75
CA LYS A 251 -3.79 -9.62 -10.45
C LYS A 251 -3.78 -8.20 -9.89
N ILE A 252 -3.92 -7.19 -10.76
CA ILE A 252 -3.80 -5.78 -10.39
C ILE A 252 -5.05 -5.00 -10.81
N CYS A 253 -5.62 -4.27 -9.86
CA CYS A 253 -6.65 -3.27 -10.11
C CYS A 253 -6.06 -1.86 -9.91
N PHE A 254 -6.36 -0.95 -10.85
CA PHE A 254 -5.98 0.46 -10.74
C PHE A 254 -7.23 1.28 -10.41
N CYS A 255 -7.14 2.08 -9.36
CA CYS A 255 -8.21 2.87 -8.80
C CYS A 255 -7.72 4.29 -8.52
N SER A 256 -8.65 5.22 -8.28
CA SER A 256 -8.32 6.57 -7.87
C SER A 256 -9.14 7.02 -6.66
N ALA A 257 -8.45 7.70 -5.74
CA ALA A 257 -9.01 8.52 -4.68
C ALA A 257 -8.53 9.98 -4.79
N SER A 258 -7.90 10.37 -5.91
CA SER A 258 -7.31 11.70 -6.10
C SER A 258 -8.34 12.83 -6.08
N GLU A 259 -9.58 12.55 -6.49
CA GLU A 259 -10.68 13.52 -6.49
C GLU A 259 -11.45 13.60 -5.16
N ALA A 260 -11.01 12.90 -4.10
CA ALA A 260 -11.57 12.90 -2.73
C ALA A 260 -13.07 13.30 -2.65
N GLY A 261 -13.96 12.31 -2.73
CA GLY A 261 -15.42 12.55 -2.79
C GLY A 261 -15.96 13.38 -1.63
N GLU A 262 -16.84 14.35 -1.96
CA GLU A 262 -17.74 15.24 -1.18
C GLU A 262 -17.34 15.78 0.22
N ILE A 263 -16.50 15.11 1.02
CA ILE A 263 -16.30 15.40 2.44
C ILE A 263 -14.82 15.75 2.72
N PRO A 264 -14.52 16.91 3.33
CA PRO A 264 -13.16 17.27 3.71
C PRO A 264 -12.67 16.42 4.89
N TYR A 265 -11.36 16.15 4.95
CA TYR A 265 -10.75 15.38 6.05
C TYR A 265 -11.01 15.98 7.44
N THR A 266 -11.31 17.28 7.51
CA THR A 266 -11.66 17.99 8.76
C THR A 266 -13.00 17.57 9.36
N ALA A 267 -13.83 16.88 8.58
CA ALA A 267 -15.10 16.33 9.03
C ALA A 267 -14.99 14.88 9.55
N LEU A 268 -13.78 14.29 9.51
CA LEU A 268 -13.52 12.98 10.12
C LEU A 268 -13.55 13.02 11.65
#